data_AF-A0A1Y3U6H6-F1
#
_entry.id   AF-A0A1Y3U6H6-F1
#
_cell.length_a   1.000
_cell.length_b   1.000
_cell.length_c   1.000
_cell.angle_alpha   90.00
_cell.angle_beta   90.00
_cell.angle_gamma   90.00
#
_symmetry.space_group_name_H-M   'P 1'
#
loop_
_entity.id
_entity.type
_entity.pdbx_description
1 polymer ?
#
loop_
_entity_poly.entity_id
_entity_poly.type
_entity_poly.pdbx_seq_one_letter_code
_entity_poly.pdbx_strand_id
1 'polypeptide(L)'
;MSNKKFRSVCLLTGICAFLVSGCNFGSQEETPEADPPVQDTQQNIETETPDEEVTAEENIPIGAPEESEVGIIAPSIHTEDESPKTPVSSSSKREPVADTKPFWQSENTMQLNNLKSVASAGQSAYNDLGTKLGWICKNGKLYAYYTGQTVTTDTLVSNGYLESGLSADDYEILLVDGRDLAEYEGAEVPAESMNLCVFAASKQSDGTYLLASAAGRAGQISSVSYNRLLARYNQNHGTMGRLSSASAEYGRILNFVGLYEGSLEDYFVREIRKDNKYAVVTFSSKKNTADVKQHVLRNDNNFWEVVYTNLQNVYYPVTSINRALPDFNPSLLPDYNLAVWKNYIVRRDQSLVNTMISKRLITDESQIYYQCGTDQYFYMVLTNGSRYVAYKIDGVWQITHVNSDYEANNFISARTGQDYGFILLDD
;
A
#
# COMPACT_ATOMS: atom_id res chain seq x y z
N MET A 1 16.32 -20.99 2.07
CA MET A 1 17.79 -20.89 2.23
C MET A 1 18.30 -19.67 1.47
N SER A 2 19.05 -18.77 2.08
CA SER A 2 19.61 -17.59 1.38
C SER A 2 20.89 -17.96 0.64
N ASN A 3 20.89 -17.81 -0.69
CA ASN A 3 22.01 -18.21 -1.54
C ASN A 3 23.11 -17.12 -1.55
N LYS A 4 23.97 -17.12 -0.52
CA LYS A 4 25.05 -16.13 -0.34
C LYS A 4 25.94 -15.96 -1.60
N LYS A 5 26.12 -17.02 -2.41
CA LYS A 5 26.90 -16.95 -3.66
C LYS A 5 26.31 -15.99 -4.69
N PHE A 6 24.98 -15.88 -4.77
CA PHE A 6 24.31 -14.96 -5.70
C PHE A 6 24.60 -13.49 -5.33
N ARG A 7 24.48 -13.14 -4.04
CA ARG A 7 24.85 -11.81 -3.54
C ARG A 7 26.31 -11.44 -3.85
N SER A 8 27.25 -12.36 -3.65
CA SER A 8 28.66 -12.13 -4.01
C SER A 8 28.88 -11.90 -5.51
N VAL A 9 28.16 -12.61 -6.39
CA VAL A 9 28.27 -12.42 -7.85
C VAL A 9 27.69 -11.05 -8.27
N CYS A 10 26.47 -10.72 -7.85
CA CYS A 10 25.85 -9.43 -8.19
C CYS A 10 26.69 -8.23 -7.73
N LEU A 11 27.27 -8.31 -6.52
CA LEU A 11 28.11 -7.25 -5.97
C LEU A 11 29.45 -7.11 -6.73
N LEU A 12 30.02 -8.22 -7.23
CA LEU A 12 31.21 -8.18 -8.09
C LEU A 12 30.90 -7.55 -9.47
N THR A 13 29.80 -7.97 -10.11
CA THR A 13 29.39 -7.44 -11.42
C THR A 13 29.10 -5.94 -11.36
N GLY A 14 28.47 -5.46 -10.29
CA GLY A 14 28.23 -4.03 -10.07
C GLY A 14 29.53 -3.22 -9.99
N ILE A 15 30.52 -3.69 -9.21
CA ILE A 15 31.82 -3.03 -9.09
C ILE A 15 32.56 -3.00 -10.45
N CYS A 16 32.52 -4.08 -11.23
CA CYS A 16 33.11 -4.10 -12.57
C CYS A 16 32.49 -3.08 -13.53
N ALA A 17 31.18 -2.87 -13.48
CA ALA A 17 30.49 -1.87 -14.31
C ALA A 17 30.89 -0.42 -13.97
N PHE A 18 31.11 -0.12 -12.68
CA PHE A 18 31.62 1.20 -12.26
C PHE A 18 33.06 1.44 -12.71
N LEU A 19 33.94 0.42 -12.67
CA LEU A 19 35.35 0.59 -13.02
C LEU A 19 35.59 0.81 -14.53
N VAL A 20 34.81 0.17 -15.41
CA VAL A 20 34.93 0.36 -16.87
C VAL A 20 34.49 1.77 -17.29
N SER A 21 33.59 2.40 -16.54
CA SER A 21 33.14 3.79 -16.76
C SER A 21 34.18 4.86 -16.37
N GLY A 22 35.31 4.47 -15.76
CA GLY A 22 36.31 5.41 -15.21
C GLY A 22 37.45 5.82 -16.15
N CYS A 23 37.58 5.22 -17.32
CA CYS A 23 38.73 5.43 -18.22
C CYS A 23 38.44 6.42 -19.36
N ASN A 24 38.35 7.71 -19.05
CA ASN A 24 38.25 8.76 -20.07
C ASN A 24 39.65 9.17 -20.59
N PHE A 25 39.97 8.85 -21.84
CA PHE A 25 41.16 9.38 -22.52
C PHE A 25 40.84 10.79 -23.07
N GLY A 26 41.45 11.82 -22.49
CA GLY A 26 41.11 13.22 -22.77
C GLY A 26 41.97 13.92 -23.83
N SER A 27 41.59 15.16 -24.13
CA SER A 27 42.38 16.14 -24.88
C SER A 27 42.03 17.57 -24.42
N GLN A 28 43.06 18.35 -24.11
CA GLN A 28 43.03 19.80 -23.82
C GLN A 28 42.88 20.62 -25.13
N GLU A 29 42.71 21.96 -25.14
CA GLU A 29 42.50 22.95 -24.05
C GLU A 29 41.16 23.72 -24.36
N GLU A 30 40.87 25.03 -24.26
CA GLU A 30 41.54 26.31 -23.90
C GLU A 30 40.59 27.13 -22.96
N THR A 31 41.10 28.16 -22.28
CA THR A 31 40.29 29.18 -21.56
C THR A 31 40.76 30.60 -21.88
N PRO A 32 39.93 31.63 -21.61
CA PRO A 32 40.35 32.61 -20.60
C PRO A 32 39.24 33.18 -19.67
N GLU A 33 39.65 33.49 -18.44
CA GLU A 33 39.28 34.58 -17.48
C GLU A 33 37.94 35.34 -17.66
N ALA A 34 37.04 35.43 -16.65
CA ALA A 34 37.10 36.22 -15.38
C ALA A 34 37.03 37.76 -15.62
N ASP A 35 36.36 38.61 -14.81
CA ASP A 35 36.02 38.56 -13.37
C ASP A 35 34.68 39.35 -13.07
N PRO A 36 34.27 39.84 -11.86
CA PRO A 36 33.17 39.21 -11.12
C PRO A 36 32.00 40.19 -10.70
N PRO A 37 31.35 40.22 -9.50
CA PRO A 37 29.89 40.43 -9.41
C PRO A 37 29.42 41.71 -8.67
N VAL A 38 28.10 41.94 -8.61
CA VAL A 38 27.45 42.97 -7.78
C VAL A 38 26.21 42.38 -7.08
N GLN A 39 25.94 42.81 -5.84
CA GLN A 39 24.82 42.38 -5.00
C GLN A 39 23.95 43.56 -4.51
N ASP A 40 22.72 43.21 -4.13
CA ASP A 40 21.81 43.82 -3.15
C ASP A 40 21.50 45.33 -3.19
N THR A 41 20.22 45.67 -3.42
CA THR A 41 19.45 46.44 -2.44
C THR A 41 17.94 46.13 -2.50
N GLN A 42 17.27 46.10 -1.35
CA GLN A 42 15.80 46.05 -1.21
C GLN A 42 15.26 47.43 -0.82
N GLN A 43 14.00 47.75 -1.14
CA GLN A 43 13.03 48.31 -0.16
C GLN A 43 11.59 48.43 -0.71
N ASN A 44 10.62 48.48 0.21
CA ASN A 44 9.17 48.53 -0.04
C ASN A 44 8.64 49.95 -0.25
N ILE A 45 7.51 50.09 -0.96
CA ILE A 45 6.51 51.16 -0.77
C ILE A 45 5.09 50.57 -0.92
N GLU A 46 4.24 50.78 0.09
CA GLU A 46 2.76 50.79 0.01
C GLU A 46 2.32 52.27 -0.17
N THR A 47 1.13 52.68 -0.63
CA THR A 47 -0.23 52.11 -0.51
C THR A 47 -1.20 52.78 -1.52
N GLU A 48 -2.49 52.44 -1.44
CA GLU A 48 -3.70 53.22 -1.82
C GLU A 48 -4.26 53.15 -3.26
N THR A 49 -5.60 53.09 -3.31
CA THR A 49 -6.49 53.06 -4.48
C THR A 49 -7.16 54.43 -4.68
N PRO A 50 -7.97 54.59 -5.75
CA PRO A 50 -9.42 54.62 -5.48
C PRO A 50 -10.27 53.84 -6.51
N ASP A 51 -11.54 53.64 -6.17
CA ASP A 51 -12.53 52.84 -6.91
C ASP A 51 -13.24 53.60 -8.05
N GLU A 52 -13.80 52.86 -9.03
CA GLU A 52 -15.09 53.20 -9.65
C GLU A 52 -15.80 51.93 -10.18
N GLU A 53 -17.13 51.84 -10.01
CA GLU A 53 -17.94 50.66 -10.34
C GLU A 53 -18.42 50.64 -11.80
N VAL A 54 -18.59 49.43 -12.37
CA VAL A 54 -19.79 49.10 -13.18
C VAL A 54 -20.25 47.68 -12.83
N THR A 55 -21.55 47.50 -12.62
CA THR A 55 -22.20 46.28 -12.11
C THR A 55 -22.86 45.42 -13.19
N ALA A 56 -22.99 44.11 -12.94
CA ALA A 56 -24.06 43.24 -13.44
C ALA A 56 -24.04 41.86 -12.73
N GLU A 57 -24.80 41.70 -11.66
CA GLU A 57 -25.23 40.37 -11.19
C GLU A 57 -26.58 40.00 -11.81
N GLU A 58 -26.81 38.72 -12.09
CA GLU A 58 -28.16 38.15 -12.05
C GLU A 58 -28.13 36.78 -11.34
N ASN A 59 -29.18 36.50 -10.56
CA ASN A 59 -29.25 35.49 -9.49
C ASN A 59 -30.75 35.11 -9.31
N ILE A 60 -31.18 33.93 -8.88
CA ILE A 60 -30.54 32.76 -8.22
C ILE A 60 -31.01 31.46 -8.98
N PRO A 61 -31.08 30.19 -8.49
CA PRO A 61 -30.89 29.63 -7.14
C PRO A 61 -29.95 28.40 -7.01
N ILE A 62 -29.38 28.29 -5.81
CA ILE A 62 -28.79 27.04 -5.28
C ILE A 62 -29.93 26.12 -4.84
N GLY A 63 -30.02 24.92 -5.41
CA GLY A 63 -30.78 23.80 -4.85
C GLY A 63 -29.88 22.96 -3.93
N ALA A 64 -30.42 22.46 -2.82
CA ALA A 64 -29.70 21.54 -1.96
C ALA A 64 -29.49 20.17 -2.66
N PRO A 65 -28.34 19.50 -2.49
CA PRO A 65 -28.20 18.12 -2.91
C PRO A 65 -29.04 17.23 -1.99
N GLU A 66 -30.00 16.50 -2.55
CA GLU A 66 -30.66 15.39 -1.87
C GLU A 66 -29.64 14.25 -1.64
N GLU A 67 -29.86 13.46 -0.58
CA GLU A 67 -28.96 12.36 -0.21
C GLU A 67 -29.01 11.24 -1.26
N SER A 68 -28.00 11.19 -2.14
CA SER A 68 -27.82 10.09 -3.07
C SER A 68 -27.24 8.87 -2.36
N GLU A 69 -28.11 7.94 -1.93
CA GLU A 69 -27.69 6.62 -1.44
C GLU A 69 -26.86 5.90 -2.52
N VAL A 70 -25.53 5.86 -2.34
CA VAL A 70 -24.62 5.09 -3.19
C VAL A 70 -24.77 3.60 -2.85
N GLY A 71 -25.82 3.00 -3.39
CA GLY A 71 -26.15 1.58 -3.18
C GLY A 71 -25.04 0.66 -3.69
N ILE A 72 -24.26 0.09 -2.76
CA ILE A 72 -23.26 -0.94 -3.07
C ILE A 72 -24.01 -2.23 -3.42
N ILE A 73 -24.21 -2.48 -4.72
CA ILE A 73 -24.85 -3.71 -5.20
C ILE A 73 -23.87 -4.89 -5.07
N ALA A 74 -23.87 -5.51 -3.90
CA ALA A 74 -23.30 -6.84 -3.71
C ALA A 74 -24.25 -7.91 -4.31
N PRO A 75 -23.74 -8.95 -5.00
CA PRO A 75 -24.58 -10.00 -5.54
C PRO A 75 -25.11 -10.91 -4.42
N SER A 76 -26.41 -10.84 -4.14
CA SER A 76 -27.09 -11.67 -3.15
C SER A 76 -27.03 -13.16 -3.50
N ILE A 77 -26.61 -13.98 -2.54
CA ILE A 77 -26.80 -15.44 -2.58
C ILE A 77 -28.11 -15.76 -1.86
N HIS A 78 -29.07 -16.34 -2.58
CA HIS A 78 -30.30 -16.85 -1.97
C HIS A 78 -30.03 -18.13 -1.19
N THR A 79 -30.52 -18.19 0.05
CA THR A 79 -30.92 -19.43 0.72
C THR A 79 -32.25 -19.20 1.41
N GLU A 80 -33.33 -19.63 0.76
CA GLU A 80 -34.63 -19.80 1.39
C GLU A 80 -34.73 -21.21 1.97
N ASP A 81 -35.02 -21.32 3.26
CA ASP A 81 -36.01 -22.27 3.78
C ASP A 81 -36.40 -21.82 5.20
N GLU A 82 -37.70 -21.81 5.52
CA GLU A 82 -38.18 -21.30 6.82
C GLU A 82 -39.26 -22.19 7.44
N SER A 83 -39.26 -22.22 8.78
CA SER A 83 -40.37 -22.67 9.64
C SER A 83 -40.67 -24.20 9.68
N PRO A 84 -41.41 -24.68 10.71
CA PRO A 84 -42.00 -23.96 11.84
C PRO A 84 -41.48 -24.38 13.24
N LYS A 85 -41.78 -23.55 14.24
CA LYS A 85 -41.50 -23.77 15.67
C LYS A 85 -42.60 -24.61 16.34
N THR A 86 -42.25 -25.36 17.39
CA THR A 86 -43.17 -25.71 18.49
C THR A 86 -42.43 -25.72 19.83
N PRO A 87 -43.01 -25.21 20.93
CA PRO A 87 -42.32 -25.07 22.21
C PRO A 87 -42.54 -26.27 23.14
N VAL A 88 -41.53 -26.61 23.94
CA VAL A 88 -41.68 -27.48 25.11
C VAL A 88 -41.00 -26.81 26.31
N SER A 89 -41.76 -26.54 27.36
CA SER A 89 -41.25 -26.09 28.65
C SER A 89 -41.12 -27.26 29.61
N SER A 90 -39.98 -27.36 30.30
CA SER A 90 -39.85 -28.12 31.54
C SER A 90 -38.78 -27.51 32.42
N SER A 91 -39.09 -27.29 33.69
CA SER A 91 -38.20 -26.67 34.66
C SER A 91 -37.25 -27.70 35.26
N SER A 92 -35.95 -27.51 35.06
CA SER A 92 -34.91 -28.12 35.89
C SER A 92 -34.33 -27.08 36.83
N LYS A 93 -34.07 -27.48 38.08
CA LYS A 93 -33.59 -26.58 39.14
C LYS A 93 -32.21 -26.01 38.79
N ARG A 94 -31.99 -24.73 39.09
CA ARG A 94 -30.63 -24.22 39.30
C ARG A 94 -30.09 -24.81 40.60
N GLU A 95 -29.19 -25.78 40.48
CA GLU A 95 -28.18 -25.96 41.51
C GLU A 95 -27.09 -24.88 41.31
N PRO A 96 -26.50 -24.33 42.38
CA PRO A 96 -25.45 -23.34 42.24
C PRO A 96 -24.20 -24.00 41.66
N VAL A 97 -23.82 -23.64 40.44
CA VAL A 97 -22.52 -23.99 39.87
C VAL A 97 -21.44 -23.39 40.77
N ALA A 98 -20.67 -24.23 41.45
CA ALA A 98 -19.58 -23.78 42.28
C ALA A 98 -18.51 -23.10 41.40
N ASP A 99 -18.08 -21.90 41.77
CA ASP A 99 -17.05 -21.14 41.05
C ASP A 99 -15.66 -21.77 41.31
N THR A 100 -15.40 -22.90 40.66
CA THR A 100 -14.18 -23.70 40.86
C THR A 100 -12.98 -23.13 40.13
N LYS A 101 -12.60 -21.88 40.45
CA LYS A 101 -11.25 -21.39 40.21
C LYS A 101 -10.28 -22.16 41.11
N PRO A 102 -9.26 -22.87 40.56
CA PRO A 102 -8.32 -23.62 41.37
C PRO A 102 -7.41 -22.66 42.15
N PHE A 103 -7.65 -22.56 43.46
CA PHE A 103 -7.02 -21.67 44.46
C PHE A 103 -5.47 -21.79 44.61
N TRP A 104 -4.78 -22.49 43.71
CA TRP A 104 -3.37 -22.87 43.83
C TRP A 104 -2.49 -22.42 42.65
N GLN A 105 -3.03 -21.68 41.67
CA GLN A 105 -2.19 -21.00 40.68
C GLN A 105 -1.66 -19.68 41.27
N SER A 106 -0.36 -19.42 41.13
CA SER A 106 0.20 -18.11 41.46
C SER A 106 -0.27 -17.07 40.44
N GLU A 107 -0.27 -15.79 40.82
CA GLU A 107 -0.70 -14.68 39.96
C GLU A 107 0.08 -14.68 38.63
N ASN A 108 1.40 -14.93 38.67
CA ASN A 108 2.26 -15.08 37.49
C ASN A 108 1.83 -16.26 36.58
N THR A 109 1.33 -17.36 37.15
CA THR A 109 0.78 -18.49 36.38
C THR A 109 -0.54 -18.10 35.71
N MET A 110 -1.43 -17.40 36.42
CA MET A 110 -2.68 -16.89 35.85
C MET A 110 -2.44 -15.86 34.74
N GLN A 111 -1.55 -14.90 34.94
CA GLN A 111 -1.21 -13.88 33.92
C GLN A 111 -0.59 -14.52 32.67
N LEU A 112 0.27 -15.54 32.83
CA LEU A 112 0.82 -16.28 31.69
C LEU A 112 -0.25 -17.11 30.94
N ASN A 113 -1.21 -17.69 31.66
CA ASN A 113 -2.35 -18.40 31.06
C ASN A 113 -3.26 -17.42 30.30
N ASN A 114 -3.53 -16.24 30.85
CA ASN A 114 -4.28 -15.17 30.18
C ASN A 114 -3.56 -14.69 28.91
N LEU A 115 -2.26 -14.40 29.01
CA LEU A 115 -1.43 -14.03 27.85
C LEU A 115 -1.47 -15.10 26.74
N LYS A 116 -1.36 -16.38 27.10
CA LYS A 116 -1.52 -17.48 26.15
C LYS A 116 -2.91 -17.52 25.52
N SER A 117 -3.96 -17.26 26.29
CA SER A 117 -5.34 -17.21 25.79
C SER A 117 -5.52 -16.08 24.76
N VAL A 118 -5.11 -14.85 25.10
CA VAL A 118 -5.15 -13.69 24.20
C VAL A 118 -4.32 -13.92 22.94
N ALA A 119 -3.11 -14.47 23.06
CA ALA A 119 -2.25 -14.77 21.91
C ALA A 119 -2.84 -15.87 21.01
N SER A 120 -3.48 -16.90 21.58
CA SER A 120 -4.14 -17.98 20.83
C SER A 120 -5.38 -17.47 20.09
N ALA A 121 -6.24 -16.72 20.80
CA ALA A 121 -7.42 -16.08 20.23
C ALA A 121 -7.05 -15.12 19.09
N GLY A 122 -6.04 -14.27 19.31
CA GLY A 122 -5.53 -13.34 18.29
C GLY A 122 -4.91 -14.04 17.08
N GLN A 123 -4.17 -15.14 17.29
CA GLN A 123 -3.60 -15.92 16.19
C GLN A 123 -4.68 -16.60 15.32
N SER A 124 -5.72 -17.16 15.95
CA SER A 124 -6.86 -17.74 15.24
C SER A 124 -7.63 -16.68 14.44
N ALA A 125 -7.97 -15.56 15.08
CA ALA A 125 -8.65 -14.44 14.40
C ALA A 125 -7.81 -13.87 13.24
N TYR A 126 -6.49 -13.74 13.40
CA TYR A 126 -5.59 -13.31 12.33
C TYR A 126 -5.56 -14.28 11.14
N ASN A 127 -5.65 -15.58 11.38
CA ASN A 127 -5.69 -16.60 10.33
C ASN A 127 -7.02 -16.53 9.54
N ASP A 128 -8.16 -16.49 10.25
CA ASP A 128 -9.50 -16.60 9.66
C ASP A 128 -10.01 -15.30 9.03
N LEU A 129 -9.76 -14.18 9.71
CA LEU A 129 -10.27 -12.86 9.38
C LEU A 129 -9.19 -11.96 8.77
N GLY A 130 -7.94 -12.10 9.20
CA GLY A 130 -6.91 -11.08 8.99
C GLY A 130 -6.65 -10.73 7.52
N THR A 131 -6.67 -11.72 6.63
CA THR A 131 -6.55 -11.46 5.17
C THR A 131 -7.70 -10.62 4.62
N LYS A 132 -8.94 -10.87 5.10
CA LYS A 132 -10.19 -10.25 4.61
C LYS A 132 -10.41 -8.85 5.22
N LEU A 133 -10.15 -8.70 6.52
CA LEU A 133 -10.40 -7.47 7.28
C LEU A 133 -9.20 -6.51 7.29
N GLY A 134 -8.16 -6.77 6.49
CA GLY A 134 -7.01 -5.89 6.38
C GLY A 134 -6.10 -5.88 7.61
N TRP A 135 -6.01 -6.99 8.36
CA TRP A 135 -5.20 -7.01 9.58
C TRP A 135 -3.71 -7.10 9.24
N ILE A 136 -2.94 -6.17 9.80
CA ILE A 136 -1.52 -5.95 9.54
C ILE A 136 -0.76 -5.75 10.85
N CYS A 137 0.56 -5.91 10.80
CA CYS A 137 1.46 -5.24 11.73
C CYS A 137 1.41 -3.74 11.46
N LYS A 138 1.30 -2.92 12.50
CA LYS A 138 1.51 -1.47 12.46
C LYS A 138 2.23 -1.05 13.74
N ASN A 139 3.48 -0.62 13.61
CA ASN A 139 4.36 -0.30 14.75
C ASN A 139 4.44 -1.48 15.75
N GLY A 140 4.48 -2.71 15.24
CA GLY A 140 4.56 -3.97 16.00
C GLY A 140 3.22 -4.48 16.55
N LYS A 141 2.17 -3.64 16.57
CA LYS A 141 0.83 -4.02 17.04
C LYS A 141 0.01 -4.66 15.94
N LEU A 142 -0.91 -5.57 16.32
CA LEU A 142 -1.92 -6.10 15.41
C LEU A 142 -2.99 -5.02 15.16
N TYR A 143 -3.23 -4.69 13.90
CA TYR A 143 -4.01 -3.51 13.51
C TYR A 143 -4.92 -3.79 12.31
N ALA A 144 -6.20 -3.47 12.43
CA ALA A 144 -7.19 -3.59 11.37
C ALA A 144 -7.14 -2.35 10.46
N TYR A 145 -6.50 -2.48 9.29
CA TYR A 145 -6.22 -1.36 8.40
C TYR A 145 -7.49 -0.62 7.95
N TYR A 146 -8.51 -1.36 7.48
CA TYR A 146 -9.72 -0.76 6.89
C TYR A 146 -10.65 -0.10 7.91
N THR A 147 -10.57 -0.45 9.20
CA THR A 147 -11.33 0.23 10.28
C THR A 147 -10.48 1.27 11.03
N GLY A 148 -9.18 1.36 10.74
CA GLY A 148 -8.26 2.30 11.37
C GLY A 148 -7.87 1.97 12.82
N GLN A 149 -8.19 0.79 13.34
CA GLN A 149 -8.13 0.45 14.76
C GLN A 149 -7.09 -0.62 15.11
N THR A 150 -6.47 -0.48 16.28
CA THR A 150 -5.66 -1.56 16.89
C THR A 150 -6.58 -2.68 17.37
N VAL A 151 -6.19 -3.94 17.15
CA VAL A 151 -6.94 -5.10 17.63
C VAL A 151 -6.67 -5.27 19.13
N THR A 152 -7.73 -5.29 19.94
CA THR A 152 -7.70 -5.43 21.40
C THR A 152 -8.36 -6.73 21.87
N THR A 153 -8.33 -7.03 23.17
CA THR A 153 -9.11 -8.13 23.74
C THR A 153 -10.61 -7.98 23.42
N ASP A 154 -11.17 -6.76 23.51
CA ASP A 154 -12.57 -6.48 23.12
C ASP A 154 -12.84 -6.77 21.64
N THR A 155 -11.87 -6.55 20.75
CA THR A 155 -11.98 -6.95 19.34
C THR A 155 -12.07 -8.47 19.21
N LEU A 156 -11.32 -9.24 20.01
CA LEU A 156 -11.39 -10.70 19.99
C LEU A 156 -12.67 -11.24 20.65
N VAL A 157 -13.16 -10.60 21.72
CA VAL A 157 -14.43 -10.94 22.37
C VAL A 157 -15.61 -10.69 21.44
N SER A 158 -15.68 -9.51 20.81
CA SER A 158 -16.76 -9.15 19.88
C SER A 158 -16.79 -10.00 18.60
N ASN A 159 -15.64 -10.57 18.19
CA ASN A 159 -15.56 -11.53 17.09
C ASN A 159 -15.68 -13.01 17.54
N GLY A 160 -15.90 -13.29 18.84
CA GLY A 160 -16.13 -14.64 19.37
C GLY A 160 -14.88 -15.52 19.55
N TYR A 161 -13.68 -14.94 19.50
CA TYR A 161 -12.40 -15.66 19.66
C TYR A 161 -11.88 -15.70 21.10
N LEU A 162 -12.39 -14.86 21.99
CA LEU A 162 -11.94 -14.74 23.38
C LEU A 162 -13.16 -14.61 24.33
N GLU A 163 -13.07 -15.17 25.53
CA GLU A 163 -14.09 -14.97 26.57
C GLU A 163 -13.96 -13.59 27.22
N SER A 164 -15.08 -13.01 27.68
CA SER A 164 -15.06 -11.71 28.36
C SER A 164 -14.45 -11.81 29.77
N GLY A 165 -13.67 -10.78 30.14
CA GLY A 165 -13.02 -10.70 31.46
C GLY A 165 -11.54 -10.29 31.46
N LEU A 166 -10.92 -10.08 30.29
CA LEU A 166 -9.55 -9.57 30.16
C LEU A 166 -9.57 -8.17 29.54
N SER A 167 -9.05 -7.16 30.26
CA SER A 167 -9.09 -5.76 29.83
C SER A 167 -8.18 -5.49 28.62
N ALA A 168 -8.59 -4.58 27.75
CA ALA A 168 -7.76 -4.08 26.66
C ALA A 168 -6.53 -3.30 27.16
N ASP A 169 -6.58 -2.74 28.37
CA ASP A 169 -5.46 -2.01 28.99
C ASP A 169 -4.39 -2.96 29.57
N ASP A 170 -4.75 -4.20 29.90
CA ASP A 170 -3.86 -5.19 30.55
C ASP A 170 -2.99 -5.97 29.54
N TYR A 171 -3.44 -6.08 28.29
CA TYR A 171 -2.86 -6.97 27.26
C TYR A 171 -2.73 -6.27 25.89
N GLU A 172 -1.50 -5.95 25.49
CA GLU A 172 -1.20 -5.44 24.14
C GLU A 172 -1.09 -6.62 23.15
N ILE A 173 -1.82 -6.56 22.02
CA ILE A 173 -1.77 -7.60 20.98
C ILE A 173 -0.81 -7.17 19.86
N LEU A 174 0.17 -8.03 19.59
CA LEU A 174 1.27 -7.79 18.66
C LEU A 174 1.17 -8.68 17.44
N LEU A 175 1.75 -8.22 16.33
CA LEU A 175 2.03 -9.03 15.16
C LEU A 175 3.48 -8.74 14.73
N VAL A 176 4.40 -9.61 15.15
CA VAL A 176 5.85 -9.40 15.02
C VAL A 176 6.51 -10.70 14.58
N ASP A 177 7.67 -10.60 13.94
CA ASP A 177 8.50 -11.76 13.66
C ASP A 177 9.21 -12.24 14.93
N GLY A 178 9.02 -13.51 15.29
CA GLY A 178 9.66 -14.05 16.48
C GLY A 178 11.20 -14.03 16.45
N ARG A 179 11.82 -13.92 15.27
CA ARG A 179 13.29 -13.75 15.17
C ARG A 179 13.72 -12.36 15.62
N ASP A 180 12.95 -11.33 15.30
CA ASP A 180 13.21 -9.96 15.78
C ASP A 180 13.04 -9.88 17.31
N LEU A 181 12.05 -10.58 17.88
CA LEU A 181 11.88 -10.69 19.33
C LEU A 181 13.03 -11.48 19.98
N ALA A 182 13.50 -12.56 19.36
CA ALA A 182 14.57 -13.42 19.88
C ALA A 182 15.97 -12.77 19.89
N GLU A 183 16.15 -11.59 19.29
CA GLU A 183 17.39 -10.80 19.43
C GLU A 183 17.54 -10.09 20.79
N TYR A 184 16.46 -10.00 21.59
CA TYR A 184 16.47 -9.23 22.84
C TYR A 184 16.75 -10.10 24.07
N GLU A 185 17.55 -9.58 25.01
CA GLU A 185 17.80 -10.21 26.31
C GLU A 185 16.49 -10.45 27.07
N GLY A 186 16.33 -11.67 27.60
CA GLY A 186 15.11 -12.13 28.28
C GLY A 186 14.06 -12.76 27.35
N ALA A 187 14.25 -12.75 26.03
CA ALA A 187 13.36 -13.44 25.09
C ALA A 187 13.58 -14.97 25.10
N GLU A 188 12.48 -15.72 25.04
CA GLU A 188 12.43 -17.19 25.11
C GLU A 188 11.47 -17.74 24.04
N VAL A 189 11.59 -17.25 22.81
CA VAL A 189 10.59 -17.45 21.74
C VAL A 189 10.45 -18.93 21.35
N PRO A 190 9.23 -19.52 21.36
CA PRO A 190 9.01 -20.89 20.89
C PRO A 190 9.38 -21.06 19.42
N ALA A 191 9.94 -22.22 19.05
CA ALA A 191 10.38 -22.49 17.67
C ALA A 191 9.25 -22.36 16.63
N GLU A 192 8.02 -22.70 16.99
CA GLU A 192 6.81 -22.56 16.16
C GLU A 192 6.42 -21.09 15.91
N SER A 193 6.92 -20.17 16.73
CA SER A 193 6.65 -18.73 16.68
C SER A 193 7.80 -17.92 16.08
N MET A 194 8.78 -18.56 15.42
CA MET A 194 9.99 -17.93 14.83
C MET A 194 9.76 -17.29 13.44
N ASN A 195 8.55 -16.83 13.14
CA ASN A 195 8.21 -16.03 11.96
C ASN A 195 7.19 -14.95 12.38
N LEU A 196 6.69 -14.15 11.43
CA LEU A 196 5.59 -13.22 11.68
C LEU A 196 4.34 -13.93 12.22
N CYS A 197 4.06 -13.77 13.52
CA CYS A 197 2.90 -14.36 14.18
C CYS A 197 2.38 -13.46 15.33
N VAL A 198 1.24 -13.83 15.89
CA VAL A 198 0.61 -13.07 16.97
C VAL A 198 1.24 -13.40 18.32
N PHE A 199 1.56 -12.35 19.07
CA PHE A 199 1.96 -12.42 20.47
C PHE A 199 1.03 -11.54 21.31
N ALA A 200 0.85 -11.90 22.57
CA ALA A 200 0.31 -10.99 23.58
C ALA A 200 1.45 -10.53 24.50
N ALA A 201 1.40 -9.27 24.93
CA ALA A 201 2.34 -8.69 25.89
C ALA A 201 1.59 -8.01 27.04
N SER A 202 2.05 -8.17 28.28
CA SER A 202 1.47 -7.53 29.46
C SER A 202 2.58 -6.92 30.31
N LYS A 203 2.40 -5.65 30.67
CA LYS A 203 3.40 -4.88 31.41
C LYS A 203 3.45 -5.32 32.87
N GLN A 204 4.65 -5.56 33.36
CA GLN A 204 4.93 -6.04 34.71
C GLN A 204 5.16 -4.88 35.68
N SER A 205 5.04 -5.14 36.99
CA SER A 205 5.20 -4.13 38.05
C SER A 205 6.63 -3.58 38.17
N ASP A 206 7.64 -4.32 37.70
CA ASP A 206 9.02 -3.88 37.56
C ASP A 206 9.28 -3.04 36.29
N GLY A 207 8.26 -2.83 35.46
CA GLY A 207 8.35 -2.11 34.19
C GLY A 207 8.87 -2.93 33.00
N THR A 208 9.11 -4.24 33.17
CA THR A 208 9.35 -5.17 32.05
C THR A 208 8.04 -5.52 31.34
N TYR A 209 8.13 -6.24 30.22
CA TYR A 209 7.00 -6.81 29.49
C TYR A 209 7.14 -8.32 29.45
N LEU A 210 6.12 -9.04 29.92
CA LEU A 210 6.00 -10.49 29.80
C LEU A 210 5.26 -10.79 28.49
N LEU A 211 5.80 -11.69 27.66
CA LEU A 211 5.22 -12.05 26.36
C LEU A 211 4.85 -13.53 26.28
N ALA A 212 3.81 -13.83 25.50
CA ALA A 212 3.45 -15.18 25.09
C ALA A 212 2.99 -15.20 23.62
N SER A 213 3.18 -16.34 22.96
CA SER A 213 2.50 -16.71 21.72
C SER A 213 1.48 -17.82 22.01
N ALA A 214 0.72 -18.25 21.01
CA ALA A 214 -0.15 -19.42 21.12
C ALA A 214 0.60 -20.68 21.59
N ALA A 215 1.86 -20.86 21.17
CA ALA A 215 2.68 -22.01 21.53
C ALA A 215 3.20 -21.96 22.98
N GLY A 216 3.64 -20.79 23.48
CA GLY A 216 4.46 -20.74 24.69
C GLY A 216 4.57 -19.36 25.33
N ARG A 217 5.17 -19.34 26.53
CA ARG A 217 5.89 -18.15 27.01
C ARG A 217 6.92 -17.78 25.94
N ALA A 218 7.03 -16.49 25.63
CA ALA A 218 7.99 -15.97 24.65
C ALA A 218 9.12 -15.14 25.30
N GLY A 219 9.18 -15.16 26.63
CA GLY A 219 10.17 -14.47 27.46
C GLY A 219 9.62 -13.24 28.18
N GLN A 220 10.52 -12.51 28.82
CA GLN A 220 10.21 -11.29 29.57
C GLN A 220 11.34 -10.28 29.33
N ILE A 221 11.04 -9.16 28.68
CA ILE A 221 12.04 -8.21 28.15
C ILE A 221 11.89 -6.82 28.80
N SER A 222 12.96 -6.04 28.85
CA SER A 222 12.90 -4.66 29.34
C SER A 222 11.96 -3.78 28.49
N SER A 223 11.36 -2.73 29.08
CA SER A 223 10.60 -1.72 28.33
C SER A 223 11.43 -1.07 27.21
N VAL A 224 12.76 -0.92 27.38
CA VAL A 224 13.64 -0.42 26.30
C VAL A 224 13.73 -1.41 25.14
N SER A 225 13.82 -2.71 25.43
CA SER A 225 13.78 -3.79 24.42
C SER A 225 12.43 -3.82 23.71
N TYR A 226 11.33 -3.74 24.46
CA TYR A 226 9.96 -3.71 23.93
C TYR A 226 9.73 -2.55 22.95
N ASN A 227 10.07 -1.32 23.36
CA ASN A 227 9.93 -0.15 22.48
C ASN A 227 10.85 -0.22 21.26
N ARG A 228 12.05 -0.81 21.37
CA ARG A 228 12.94 -1.05 20.21
C ARG A 228 12.38 -2.10 19.25
N LEU A 229 11.71 -3.14 19.74
CA LEU A 229 11.03 -4.14 18.91
C LEU A 229 9.89 -3.50 18.13
N LEU A 230 8.99 -2.75 18.79
CA LEU A 230 7.89 -2.04 18.12
C LEU A 230 8.41 -1.05 17.07
N ALA A 231 9.53 -0.37 17.36
CA ALA A 231 10.16 0.58 16.43
C ALA A 231 10.77 -0.06 15.16
N ARG A 232 11.10 -1.37 15.14
CA ARG A 232 11.50 -2.07 13.89
C ARG A 232 10.41 -2.02 12.82
N TYR A 233 9.15 -1.95 13.26
CA TYR A 233 7.94 -2.00 12.43
C TYR A 233 7.27 -0.64 12.25
N ASN A 234 8.01 0.45 12.49
CA ASN A 234 7.53 1.80 12.23
C ASN A 234 7.34 2.00 10.71
N GLN A 235 6.10 2.29 10.29
CA GLN A 235 5.74 2.50 8.89
C GLN A 235 6.02 3.94 8.39
N ASN A 236 6.43 4.86 9.26
CA ASN A 236 6.83 6.21 8.86
C ASN A 236 8.34 6.29 8.58
N HIS A 237 8.71 6.29 7.30
CA HIS A 237 10.09 6.46 6.83
C HIS A 237 10.45 7.91 6.42
N GLY A 238 9.52 8.86 6.55
CA GLY A 238 9.65 10.24 6.09
C GLY A 238 8.74 10.56 4.90
N THR A 239 9.16 11.50 4.05
CA THR A 239 8.33 12.06 2.96
C THR A 239 7.83 11.00 2.00
N MET A 240 6.52 10.79 1.96
CA MET A 240 5.82 9.96 0.99
C MET A 240 5.32 10.81 -0.18
N GLY A 241 5.38 10.28 -1.40
CA GLY A 241 4.77 10.92 -2.57
C GLY A 241 4.98 10.17 -3.87
N ARG A 242 4.35 10.66 -4.94
CA ARG A 242 4.68 10.27 -6.32
C ARG A 242 6.03 10.86 -6.72
N LEU A 243 6.84 10.09 -7.43
CA LEU A 243 8.15 10.49 -7.90
C LEU A 243 8.08 11.03 -9.33
N SER A 244 8.47 12.30 -9.54
CA SER A 244 8.50 12.90 -10.87
C SER A 244 9.46 12.17 -11.82
N SER A 245 9.02 12.00 -13.07
CA SER A 245 9.76 11.40 -14.18
C SER A 245 11.14 12.03 -14.40
N ALA A 246 11.25 13.35 -14.19
CA ALA A 246 12.45 14.15 -14.40
C ALA A 246 13.52 13.95 -13.31
N SER A 247 13.24 13.19 -12.25
CA SER A 247 14.16 13.01 -11.14
C SER A 247 15.23 11.94 -11.42
N ALA A 248 16.47 12.18 -10.99
CA ALA A 248 17.55 11.20 -11.07
C ALA A 248 17.32 9.95 -10.18
N GLU A 249 16.28 9.93 -9.34
CA GLU A 249 15.85 8.74 -8.59
C GLU A 249 14.93 7.83 -9.43
N TYR A 250 14.11 8.41 -10.31
CA TYR A 250 13.19 7.70 -11.19
C TYR A 250 13.94 6.74 -12.13
N GLY A 251 14.92 7.25 -12.88
CA GLY A 251 15.79 6.43 -13.72
C GLY A 251 16.59 5.37 -12.94
N ARG A 252 17.01 5.67 -11.69
CA ARG A 252 17.68 4.68 -10.83
C ARG A 252 16.75 3.51 -10.49
N ILE A 253 15.52 3.78 -10.06
CA ILE A 253 14.52 2.75 -9.73
C ILE A 253 14.22 1.88 -10.96
N LEU A 254 13.99 2.50 -12.12
CA LEU A 254 13.66 1.77 -13.36
C LEU A 254 14.81 0.87 -13.85
N ASN A 255 16.07 1.28 -13.67
CA ASN A 255 17.22 0.42 -13.97
C ASN A 255 17.20 -0.87 -13.13
N PHE A 256 16.83 -0.80 -11.85
CA PHE A 256 16.70 -1.99 -11.01
C PHE A 256 15.48 -2.86 -11.37
N VAL A 257 14.38 -2.26 -11.85
CA VAL A 257 13.24 -3.02 -12.41
C VAL A 257 13.66 -3.78 -13.68
N GLY A 258 14.32 -3.13 -14.64
CA GLY A 258 14.79 -3.78 -15.87
C GLY A 258 15.82 -4.90 -15.64
N LEU A 259 16.71 -4.71 -14.65
CA LEU A 259 17.65 -5.75 -14.22
C LEU A 259 16.93 -6.96 -13.58
N TYR A 260 15.86 -6.74 -12.82
CA TYR A 260 15.05 -7.81 -12.23
C TYR A 260 14.23 -8.59 -13.27
N GLU A 261 13.56 -7.86 -14.19
CA GLU A 261 12.76 -8.44 -15.27
C GLU A 261 13.60 -9.21 -16.32
N GLY A 262 14.93 -9.13 -16.24
CA GLY A 262 15.86 -9.78 -17.17
C GLY A 262 15.85 -9.16 -18.57
N SER A 263 15.24 -7.99 -18.73
CA SER A 263 15.10 -7.27 -19.98
C SER A 263 15.23 -5.77 -19.71
N LEU A 264 16.21 -5.12 -20.35
CA LEU A 264 16.29 -3.66 -20.43
C LEU A 264 15.37 -3.15 -21.56
N GLU A 265 14.15 -3.69 -21.61
CA GLU A 265 13.10 -3.18 -22.47
C GLU A 265 12.66 -1.81 -21.98
N ASP A 266 12.44 -0.90 -22.93
CA ASP A 266 11.71 0.32 -22.64
C ASP A 266 10.36 -0.04 -22.00
N TYR A 267 10.13 0.50 -20.81
CA TYR A 267 8.88 0.39 -20.09
C TYR A 267 8.01 1.62 -20.32
N PHE A 268 6.70 1.39 -20.38
CA PHE A 268 5.71 2.42 -20.12
C PHE A 268 5.39 2.39 -18.63
N VAL A 269 5.89 3.37 -17.87
CA VAL A 269 5.55 3.55 -16.46
C VAL A 269 4.17 4.18 -16.35
N ARG A 270 3.44 3.87 -15.28
CA ARG A 270 2.16 4.51 -14.91
C ARG A 270 2.34 5.46 -13.74
N GLU A 271 3.00 4.96 -12.70
CA GLU A 271 3.21 5.67 -11.45
C GLU A 271 4.39 5.05 -10.70
N ILE A 272 5.22 5.88 -10.07
CA ILE A 272 6.11 5.48 -8.97
C ILE A 272 5.69 6.23 -7.69
N ARG A 273 5.08 5.55 -6.73
CA ARG A 273 4.89 6.05 -5.35
C ARG A 273 6.09 5.62 -4.50
N LYS A 274 6.65 6.49 -3.66
CA LYS A 274 7.76 6.13 -2.75
C LYS A 274 7.70 6.85 -1.41
N ASP A 275 8.43 6.33 -0.44
CA ASP A 275 8.98 7.07 0.68
C ASP A 275 10.54 7.06 0.63
N ASN A 276 11.23 7.05 1.76
CA ASN A 276 12.69 6.93 1.81
C ASN A 276 13.22 5.49 1.84
N LYS A 277 12.35 4.50 2.12
CA LYS A 277 12.69 3.08 2.32
C LYS A 277 12.02 2.17 1.31
N TYR A 278 10.82 2.49 0.83
CA TYR A 278 10.05 1.66 -0.10
C TYR A 278 9.55 2.47 -1.29
N ALA A 279 9.40 1.79 -2.43
CA ALA A 279 8.77 2.33 -3.64
C ALA A 279 7.86 1.27 -4.27
N VAL A 280 6.71 1.69 -4.78
CA VAL A 280 5.78 0.89 -5.58
C VAL A 280 5.83 1.42 -7.01
N VAL A 281 6.15 0.55 -7.96
CA VAL A 281 6.25 0.90 -9.39
C VAL A 281 5.17 0.15 -10.16
N THR A 282 4.26 0.89 -10.78
CA THR A 282 3.27 0.35 -11.73
C THR A 282 3.76 0.61 -13.15
N PHE A 283 3.88 -0.42 -13.99
CA PHE A 283 4.47 -0.30 -15.33
C PHE A 283 3.98 -1.40 -16.29
N SER A 284 4.30 -1.27 -17.59
CA SER A 284 4.14 -2.33 -18.60
C SER A 284 5.30 -2.32 -19.59
N SER A 285 5.53 -3.41 -20.33
CA SER A 285 6.43 -3.37 -21.50
C SER A 285 5.88 -2.47 -22.61
N LYS A 286 6.74 -1.88 -23.46
CA LYS A 286 6.28 -1.26 -24.72
C LYS A 286 5.66 -2.27 -25.71
N LYS A 287 5.96 -3.57 -25.59
CA LYS A 287 5.39 -4.64 -26.44
C LYS A 287 3.91 -4.94 -26.13
N ASN A 288 3.48 -4.77 -24.88
CA ASN A 288 2.11 -5.00 -24.46
C ASN A 288 1.72 -4.06 -23.31
N THR A 289 1.02 -2.97 -23.63
CA THR A 289 0.55 -1.97 -22.66
C THR A 289 -0.46 -2.54 -21.64
N ALA A 290 -1.10 -3.66 -21.95
CA ALA A 290 -2.04 -4.35 -21.05
C ALA A 290 -1.39 -5.36 -20.10
N ASP A 291 -0.11 -5.74 -20.30
CA ASP A 291 0.67 -6.50 -19.31
C ASP A 291 1.18 -5.54 -18.23
N VAL A 292 0.23 -5.04 -17.42
CA VAL A 292 0.51 -4.10 -16.33
C VAL A 292 0.99 -4.88 -15.11
N LYS A 293 2.24 -4.63 -14.72
CA LYS A 293 2.93 -5.24 -13.58
C LYS A 293 3.07 -4.22 -12.46
N GLN A 294 3.18 -4.74 -11.24
CA GLN A 294 3.46 -3.91 -10.08
C GLN A 294 4.41 -4.60 -9.12
N HIS A 295 5.48 -3.89 -8.77
CA HIS A 295 6.57 -4.36 -7.91
C HIS A 295 6.78 -3.40 -6.74
N VAL A 296 7.17 -3.93 -5.59
CA VAL A 296 7.70 -3.15 -4.46
C VAL A 296 9.22 -3.29 -4.44
N LEU A 297 9.91 -2.16 -4.40
CA LEU A 297 11.34 -2.06 -4.17
C LEU A 297 11.64 -1.53 -2.78
N ARG A 298 12.77 -1.93 -2.21
CA ARG A 298 13.32 -1.42 -0.94
C ARG A 298 14.64 -0.71 -1.20
N ASN A 299 14.83 0.44 -0.56
CA ASN A 299 16.06 1.19 -0.51
C ASN A 299 16.92 0.69 0.66
N ASP A 300 18.16 0.32 0.37
CA ASP A 300 19.24 0.12 1.34
C ASP A 300 20.40 1.02 0.93
N ASN A 301 20.61 2.13 1.65
CA ASN A 301 21.70 3.07 1.42
C ASN A 301 21.82 3.58 -0.04
N ASN A 302 20.70 3.98 -0.66
CA ASN A 302 20.53 4.37 -2.07
C ASN A 302 20.62 3.24 -3.12
N PHE A 303 20.78 1.99 -2.71
CA PHE A 303 20.61 0.82 -3.57
C PHE A 303 19.15 0.34 -3.52
N TRP A 304 18.50 0.17 -4.66
CA TRP A 304 17.11 -0.33 -4.71
C TRP A 304 17.10 -1.83 -5.06
N GLU A 305 16.51 -2.65 -4.19
CA GLU A 305 16.30 -4.09 -4.38
C GLU A 305 14.80 -4.35 -4.64
N VAL A 306 14.44 -5.08 -5.69
CA VAL A 306 13.06 -5.57 -5.89
C VAL A 306 12.76 -6.65 -4.84
N VAL A 307 11.84 -6.37 -3.91
CA VAL A 307 11.59 -7.20 -2.71
C VAL A 307 10.23 -7.90 -2.71
N TYR A 308 9.25 -7.39 -3.46
CA TYR A 308 7.94 -8.02 -3.62
C TYR A 308 7.47 -7.83 -5.06
N THR A 309 6.94 -8.87 -5.70
CA THR A 309 6.53 -8.85 -7.12
C THR A 309 5.23 -9.61 -7.35
N ASN A 310 4.71 -9.54 -8.58
CA ASN A 310 3.42 -10.13 -8.98
C ASN A 310 2.22 -9.55 -8.23
N LEU A 311 2.34 -8.33 -7.71
CA LEU A 311 1.30 -7.66 -6.93
C LEU A 311 0.03 -7.44 -7.75
N GLN A 312 0.15 -7.37 -9.09
CA GLN A 312 -0.97 -7.37 -10.04
C GLN A 312 -1.85 -8.64 -10.01
N ASN A 313 -1.47 -9.68 -9.26
CA ASN A 313 -2.26 -10.89 -9.05
C ASN A 313 -2.85 -11.02 -7.64
N VAL A 314 -2.67 -10.03 -6.75
CA VAL A 314 -2.99 -10.12 -5.33
C VAL A 314 -4.28 -9.34 -4.98
N TYR A 315 -5.36 -10.06 -4.66
CA TYR A 315 -6.64 -9.44 -4.29
C TYR A 315 -6.60 -8.65 -2.95
N TYR A 316 -5.66 -8.97 -2.06
CA TYR A 316 -5.49 -8.31 -0.76
C TYR A 316 -4.04 -7.77 -0.61
N PRO A 317 -3.66 -6.72 -1.34
CA PRO A 317 -2.26 -6.28 -1.45
C PRO A 317 -1.70 -5.81 -0.10
N VAL A 318 -2.49 -5.04 0.66
CA VAL A 318 -2.14 -4.53 2.00
C VAL A 318 -1.65 -5.64 2.94
N THR A 319 -2.42 -6.73 3.06
CA THR A 319 -2.10 -7.82 4.00
C THR A 319 -1.04 -8.77 3.45
N SER A 320 -0.98 -8.95 2.14
CA SER A 320 0.02 -9.82 1.52
C SER A 320 1.42 -9.20 1.52
N ILE A 321 1.54 -7.88 1.27
CA ILE A 321 2.82 -7.18 1.40
C ILE A 321 3.25 -7.13 2.86
N ASN A 322 2.34 -6.76 3.78
CA ASN A 322 2.68 -6.66 5.20
C ASN A 322 3.15 -8.01 5.81
N ARG A 323 2.69 -9.14 5.28
CA ARG A 323 3.22 -10.47 5.65
C ARG A 323 4.68 -10.73 5.23
N ALA A 324 5.19 -10.02 4.23
CA ALA A 324 6.57 -10.11 3.75
C ALA A 324 7.45 -8.94 4.21
N LEU A 325 6.85 -7.76 4.43
CA LEU A 325 7.46 -6.49 4.77
C LEU A 325 6.58 -5.80 5.84
N PRO A 326 6.65 -6.19 7.13
CA PRO A 326 5.68 -5.74 8.14
C PRO A 326 5.77 -4.25 8.49
N ASP A 327 6.90 -3.63 8.15
CA ASP A 327 7.21 -2.21 8.22
C ASP A 327 6.80 -1.41 6.97
N PHE A 328 6.31 -2.06 5.90
CA PHE A 328 5.86 -1.36 4.69
C PHE A 328 4.63 -0.47 4.98
N ASN A 329 4.68 0.77 4.51
CA ASN A 329 3.58 1.74 4.62
C ASN A 329 2.48 1.44 3.58
N PRO A 330 1.27 1.01 3.97
CA PRO A 330 0.23 0.65 3.00
C PRO A 330 -0.23 1.83 2.12
N SER A 331 -0.07 3.08 2.56
CA SER A 331 -0.42 4.28 1.78
C SER A 331 0.50 4.56 0.58
N LEU A 332 1.56 3.75 0.39
CA LEU A 332 2.34 3.72 -0.85
C LEU A 332 1.63 2.99 -1.99
N LEU A 333 0.58 2.23 -1.72
CA LEU A 333 -0.21 1.59 -2.76
C LEU A 333 -1.04 2.63 -3.51
N PRO A 334 -1.32 2.40 -4.81
CA PRO A 334 -2.41 3.09 -5.49
C PRO A 334 -3.77 2.63 -4.97
N ASP A 335 -4.78 3.45 -5.24
CA ASP A 335 -6.13 3.26 -4.76
C ASP A 335 -6.90 2.23 -5.63
N TYR A 336 -6.41 1.94 -6.85
CA TYR A 336 -6.80 0.78 -7.65
C TYR A 336 -6.11 -0.53 -7.21
N ASN A 337 -6.82 -1.66 -7.29
CA ASN A 337 -6.21 -3.00 -7.25
C ASN A 337 -6.17 -3.64 -8.64
N LEU A 338 -4.97 -3.80 -9.20
CA LEU A 338 -4.71 -4.47 -10.47
C LEU A 338 -5.25 -5.91 -10.53
N ALA A 339 -5.33 -6.64 -9.42
CA ALA A 339 -5.87 -8.01 -9.40
C ALA A 339 -7.37 -8.07 -9.79
N VAL A 340 -8.10 -6.99 -9.54
CA VAL A 340 -9.49 -6.79 -10.01
C VAL A 340 -9.47 -6.40 -11.49
N TRP A 341 -8.61 -5.44 -11.87
CA TRP A 341 -8.63 -4.84 -13.20
C TRP A 341 -8.00 -5.67 -14.33
N LYS A 342 -6.99 -6.51 -14.07
CA LYS A 342 -6.11 -7.12 -15.09
C LYS A 342 -6.81 -7.82 -16.25
N ASN A 343 -7.98 -8.42 -16.02
CA ASN A 343 -8.75 -9.14 -17.06
C ASN A 343 -9.56 -8.19 -17.97
N TYR A 344 -9.69 -6.93 -17.58
CA TYR A 344 -10.39 -5.86 -18.30
C TYR A 344 -9.43 -4.92 -19.04
N ILE A 345 -8.13 -4.96 -18.74
CA ILE A 345 -7.13 -4.10 -19.38
C ILE A 345 -6.90 -4.54 -20.83
N VAL A 346 -7.10 -3.63 -21.78
CA VAL A 346 -6.93 -3.84 -23.22
C VAL A 346 -5.95 -2.86 -23.82
N ARG A 347 -5.02 -3.37 -24.65
CA ARG A 347 -3.95 -2.58 -25.26
C ARG A 347 -4.40 -1.70 -26.42
N ARG A 348 -5.54 -1.99 -27.04
CA ARG A 348 -6.01 -1.36 -28.30
C ARG A 348 -7.49 -1.65 -28.56
N ASP A 349 -8.22 -0.63 -29.00
CA ASP A 349 -9.53 -0.75 -29.67
C ASP A 349 -9.42 -0.09 -31.06
N GLN A 350 -9.73 -0.84 -32.12
CA GLN A 350 -9.66 -0.34 -33.50
C GLN A 350 -10.79 0.63 -33.85
N SER A 351 -11.97 0.49 -33.24
CA SER A 351 -13.09 1.43 -33.43
C SER A 351 -12.75 2.81 -32.87
N LEU A 352 -11.94 2.87 -31.81
CA LEU A 352 -11.41 4.11 -31.25
C LEU A 352 -10.40 4.77 -32.21
N VAL A 353 -9.42 4.02 -32.72
CA VAL A 353 -8.47 4.50 -33.74
C VAL A 353 -9.21 5.06 -34.96
N ASN A 354 -10.19 4.32 -35.49
CA ASN A 354 -11.01 4.76 -36.62
C ASN A 354 -11.81 6.04 -36.29
N THR A 355 -12.20 6.24 -35.03
CA THR A 355 -12.90 7.44 -34.56
C THR A 355 -11.96 8.64 -34.40
N MET A 356 -10.69 8.43 -34.02
CA MET A 356 -9.68 9.49 -34.05
C MET A 356 -9.40 9.95 -35.49
N ILE A 357 -9.29 9.02 -36.44
CA ILE A 357 -9.09 9.34 -37.87
C ILE A 357 -10.30 10.10 -38.43
N SER A 358 -11.54 9.67 -38.16
CA SER A 358 -12.74 10.35 -38.66
C SER A 358 -12.94 11.75 -38.06
N LYS A 359 -12.56 11.94 -36.78
CA LYS A 359 -12.48 13.26 -36.11
C LYS A 359 -11.24 14.09 -36.51
N ARG A 360 -10.34 13.56 -37.36
CA ARG A 360 -9.08 14.17 -37.80
C ARG A 360 -8.11 14.52 -36.67
N LEU A 361 -8.14 13.76 -35.57
CA LEU A 361 -7.19 13.86 -34.46
C LEU A 361 -5.84 13.21 -34.80
N ILE A 362 -5.87 12.20 -35.69
CA ILE A 362 -4.70 11.55 -36.30
C ILE A 362 -4.97 11.33 -37.79
N THR A 363 -3.93 11.21 -38.61
CA THR A 363 -4.02 10.77 -40.01
C THR A 363 -4.07 9.25 -40.14
N ASP A 364 -3.36 8.55 -39.26
CA ASP A 364 -3.11 7.12 -39.31
C ASP A 364 -2.63 6.62 -37.93
N GLU A 365 -2.55 5.30 -37.76
CA GLU A 365 -2.22 4.70 -36.46
C GLU A 365 -0.75 4.90 -36.03
N SER A 366 0.20 5.14 -36.95
CA SER A 366 1.63 5.27 -36.57
C SER A 366 1.92 6.52 -35.72
N GLN A 367 0.96 7.44 -35.64
CA GLN A 367 0.99 8.60 -34.76
C GLN A 367 0.69 8.26 -33.29
N ILE A 368 0.19 7.05 -32.98
CA ILE A 368 -0.08 6.61 -31.60
C ILE A 368 1.22 6.05 -30.99
N TYR A 369 1.79 6.79 -30.04
CA TYR A 369 2.95 6.32 -29.25
C TYR A 369 2.52 5.34 -28.16
N TYR A 370 1.37 5.58 -27.54
CA TYR A 370 0.81 4.77 -26.46
C TYR A 370 -0.71 4.66 -26.56
N GLN A 371 -1.25 3.48 -26.26
CA GLN A 371 -2.67 3.24 -26.03
C GLN A 371 -2.84 2.18 -24.93
N CYS A 372 -3.74 2.42 -23.99
CA CYS A 372 -4.26 1.39 -23.07
C CYS A 372 -5.62 1.80 -22.51
N GLY A 373 -6.44 0.83 -22.09
CA GLY A 373 -7.81 1.10 -21.65
C GLY A 373 -8.52 -0.10 -21.05
N THR A 374 -9.83 0.05 -20.89
CA THR A 374 -10.83 -1.00 -20.70
C THR A 374 -11.77 -1.02 -21.91
N ASP A 375 -12.85 -1.80 -21.86
CA ASP A 375 -13.92 -1.75 -22.86
C ASP A 375 -14.67 -0.39 -22.90
N GLN A 376 -14.65 0.36 -21.79
CA GLN A 376 -15.37 1.63 -21.59
C GLN A 376 -14.50 2.90 -21.62
N TYR A 377 -13.20 2.82 -21.30
CA TYR A 377 -12.29 3.96 -21.18
C TYR A 377 -10.95 3.68 -21.86
N PHE A 378 -10.31 4.68 -22.45
CA PHE A 378 -8.95 4.59 -22.98
C PHE A 378 -8.14 5.84 -22.69
N TYR A 379 -6.85 5.68 -22.44
CA TYR A 379 -5.85 6.73 -22.47
C TYR A 379 -4.89 6.50 -23.63
N MET A 380 -4.56 7.57 -24.34
CA MET A 380 -3.72 7.56 -25.53
C MET A 380 -2.75 8.74 -25.49
N VAL A 381 -1.50 8.48 -25.91
CA VAL A 381 -0.50 9.54 -26.13
C VAL A 381 0.05 9.40 -27.54
N LEU A 382 0.09 10.51 -28.26
CA LEU A 382 0.59 10.56 -29.64
C LEU A 382 2.10 10.82 -29.68
N THR A 383 2.73 10.55 -30.82
CA THR A 383 4.18 10.74 -31.05
C THR A 383 4.64 12.20 -30.98
N ASN A 384 3.71 13.16 -31.05
CA ASN A 384 3.96 14.59 -30.81
C ASN A 384 3.78 15.01 -29.33
N GLY A 385 3.43 14.08 -28.42
CA GLY A 385 3.15 14.34 -27.02
C GLY A 385 1.71 14.74 -26.68
N SER A 386 0.80 14.89 -27.66
CA SER A 386 -0.62 15.18 -27.38
C SER A 386 -1.28 13.99 -26.67
N ARG A 387 -2.01 14.26 -25.58
CA ARG A 387 -2.67 13.25 -24.74
C ARG A 387 -4.19 13.30 -24.93
N TYR A 388 -4.84 12.14 -24.92
CA TYR A 388 -6.29 12.02 -25.08
C TYR A 388 -6.87 10.97 -24.13
N VAL A 389 -7.99 11.30 -23.49
CA VAL A 389 -8.89 10.32 -22.89
C VAL A 389 -10.04 10.05 -23.86
N ALA A 390 -10.42 8.80 -24.01
CA ALA A 390 -11.67 8.41 -24.64
C ALA A 390 -12.56 7.64 -23.66
N TYR A 391 -13.87 7.80 -23.83
CA TYR A 391 -14.89 7.11 -23.04
C TYR A 391 -16.10 6.75 -23.93
N LYS A 392 -16.81 5.68 -23.59
CA LYS A 392 -17.94 5.19 -24.39
C LYS A 392 -19.27 5.78 -23.91
N ILE A 393 -20.11 6.17 -24.87
CA ILE A 393 -21.54 6.45 -24.67
C ILE A 393 -22.28 5.71 -25.77
N ASP A 394 -23.27 4.88 -25.42
CA ASP A 394 -24.10 4.11 -26.37
C ASP A 394 -23.29 3.31 -27.41
N GLY A 395 -22.13 2.78 -26.99
CA GLY A 395 -21.18 2.06 -27.84
C GLY A 395 -20.24 2.94 -28.70
N VAL A 396 -20.47 4.25 -28.74
CA VAL A 396 -19.69 5.23 -29.52
C VAL A 396 -18.59 5.87 -28.66
N TRP A 397 -17.39 5.98 -29.21
CA TRP A 397 -16.25 6.63 -28.55
C TRP A 397 -16.35 8.16 -28.61
N GLN A 398 -16.50 8.78 -27.43
CA GLN A 398 -16.22 10.19 -27.22
C GLN A 398 -14.75 10.36 -26.83
N ILE A 399 -14.13 11.44 -27.30
CA ILE A 399 -12.67 11.66 -27.18
C ILE A 399 -12.43 13.11 -26.77
N THR A 400 -11.58 13.31 -25.77
CA THR A 400 -11.25 14.61 -25.20
C THR A 400 -9.73 14.74 -25.05
N HIS A 401 -9.17 15.88 -25.47
CA HIS A 401 -7.77 16.21 -25.23
C HIS A 401 -7.57 16.53 -23.74
N VAL A 402 -6.45 16.10 -23.18
CA VAL A 402 -6.04 16.40 -21.80
C VAL A 402 -4.60 16.87 -21.79
N ASN A 403 -4.20 17.72 -20.84
CA ASN A 403 -2.87 18.30 -20.82
C ASN A 403 -1.87 17.46 -20.00
N SER A 404 -2.36 16.69 -19.02
CA SER A 404 -1.59 15.77 -18.19
C SER A 404 -2.36 14.50 -17.84
N ASP A 405 -1.65 13.51 -17.32
CA ASP A 405 -2.20 12.33 -16.65
C ASP A 405 -3.13 12.69 -15.46
N TYR A 406 -2.81 13.72 -14.67
CA TYR A 406 -3.66 14.21 -13.57
C TYR A 406 -5.01 14.69 -14.08
N GLU A 407 -5.04 15.43 -15.19
CA GLU A 407 -6.27 15.83 -15.85
C GLU A 407 -7.03 14.61 -16.39
N ALA A 408 -6.31 13.62 -16.94
CA ALA A 408 -6.88 12.36 -17.39
C ALA A 408 -7.56 11.58 -16.25
N ASN A 409 -6.91 11.43 -15.09
CA ASN A 409 -7.49 10.69 -13.97
C ASN A 409 -8.68 11.43 -13.36
N ASN A 410 -8.60 12.75 -13.21
CA ASN A 410 -9.73 13.56 -12.76
C ASN A 410 -10.93 13.44 -13.71
N PHE A 411 -10.70 13.47 -15.03
CA PHE A 411 -11.74 13.35 -16.06
C PHE A 411 -12.45 11.99 -16.04
N ILE A 412 -11.72 10.90 -15.77
CA ILE A 412 -12.29 9.54 -15.65
C ILE A 412 -12.98 9.39 -14.29
N SER A 413 -12.30 9.74 -13.19
CA SER A 413 -12.81 9.61 -11.82
C SER A 413 -14.14 10.35 -11.62
N ALA A 414 -14.29 11.55 -12.20
CA ALA A 414 -15.53 12.32 -12.18
C ALA A 414 -16.71 11.68 -12.96
N ARG A 415 -16.47 10.62 -13.74
CA ARG A 415 -17.48 9.83 -14.46
C ARG A 415 -17.71 8.44 -13.87
N THR A 416 -16.70 7.85 -13.22
CA THR A 416 -16.71 6.45 -12.77
C THR A 416 -16.82 6.29 -11.26
N GLY A 417 -16.42 7.30 -10.48
CA GLY A 417 -16.17 7.14 -9.04
C GLY A 417 -14.99 6.21 -8.72
N GLN A 418 -14.09 5.96 -9.67
CA GLN A 418 -13.01 4.96 -9.60
C GLN A 418 -11.70 5.52 -10.14
N ASP A 419 -10.58 5.15 -9.52
CA ASP A 419 -9.23 5.47 -9.97
C ASP A 419 -8.79 4.57 -11.15
N TYR A 420 -8.34 5.19 -12.24
CA TYR A 420 -7.89 4.53 -13.47
C TYR A 420 -6.39 4.73 -13.75
N GLY A 421 -5.59 5.15 -12.75
CA GLY A 421 -4.15 5.39 -12.89
C GLY A 421 -3.35 4.24 -13.55
N PHE A 422 -3.82 3.00 -13.45
CA PHE A 422 -3.23 1.83 -14.12
C PHE A 422 -3.21 1.88 -15.67
N ILE A 423 -3.99 2.76 -16.33
CA ILE A 423 -3.90 2.99 -17.78
C ILE A 423 -3.21 4.31 -18.17
N LEU A 424 -2.91 5.18 -17.22
CA LEU A 424 -2.34 6.51 -17.44
C LEU A 424 -0.81 6.46 -17.42
N LEU A 425 -0.11 7.18 -18.31
CA LEU A 425 1.35 7.25 -18.27
C LEU A 425 1.81 8.21 -17.17
N ASP A 426 2.97 7.90 -16.58
CA ASP A 426 3.69 8.81 -15.68
C ASP A 426 4.32 9.96 -16.52
N ASP A 427 4.20 11.20 -16.04
CA ASP A 427 4.63 12.44 -16.71
C ASP A 427 5.75 13.17 -15.93
#